data_AF-A0A523Q9Y0-F1
#
_entry.id   AF-A0A523Q9Y0-F1
#
_cell.length_a   1.000
_cell.length_b   1.000
_cell.length_c   1.000
_cell.angle_alpha   90.00
_cell.angle_beta   90.00
_cell.angle_gamma   90.00
#
_symmetry.space_group_name_H-M   'P 1'
#
loop_
_entity.id
_entity.type
_entity.pdbx_description
1 polymer ?
#
loop_
_entity_poly.entity_id
_entity_poly.type
_entity_poly.pdbx_seq_one_letter_code
_entity_poly.pdbx_strand_id
1 'polypeptide(L)'
;MTRVSSANAFAASVLTLQKRQQDLSDANERLTNGKRVMQASDDPTAAARAERARALMQRTDATQRALDASRNSMTLTEAALSDGGDLLQQARELLASAGNASFTDAERRDVANQITAIRNQLLGVANRSDGTGGYIFAGQGASQPPFIDRPGGVGYVGTGGEVRVASEEPLPLTLDGQQTWLSANTGNGVFVTRPINSTSAWIDTGRVTNPQALTGGTYTIEFTELSPGQKVYSILKDGVATGVFQAPFDPTKAIEIDGMAVNISGSPSSGDSFEIAPSEPNLTVFQALDKVIAELKTPNRSNAAVTQTVQSGLRDIDSVRNHLQSARSMTGEMLNRIDGAEVRVQDLKLFSENTRSAAEDLDMIKAISDFQNKETGYQAALQTYSSMQRMSLFDYIKA
;
A
#
# COMPACT_ATOMS: atom_id res chain seq x y z
N MET A 1 -29.38 -19.53 -84.92
CA MET A 1 -29.35 -19.29 -83.45
C MET A 1 -28.00 -19.59 -82.78
N THR A 2 -27.01 -20.18 -83.47
CA THR A 2 -25.73 -20.65 -82.89
C THR A 2 -24.66 -19.56 -82.63
N ARG A 3 -24.70 -18.41 -83.32
CA ARG A 3 -23.74 -17.30 -83.12
C ARG A 3 -24.00 -16.43 -81.88
N VAL A 4 -25.26 -16.24 -81.50
CA VAL A 4 -25.63 -15.44 -80.32
C VAL A 4 -25.39 -16.25 -79.04
N SER A 5 -25.58 -17.58 -79.09
CA SER A 5 -25.25 -18.48 -77.98
C SER A 5 -23.74 -18.61 -77.75
N SER A 6 -22.90 -18.60 -78.80
CA SER A 6 -21.45 -18.69 -78.66
C SER A 6 -20.81 -17.39 -78.13
N ALA A 7 -21.30 -16.22 -78.58
CA ALA A 7 -20.87 -14.93 -78.04
C ALA A 7 -21.22 -14.77 -76.55
N ASN A 8 -22.42 -15.19 -76.15
CA ASN A 8 -22.83 -15.19 -74.74
C ASN A 8 -22.03 -16.19 -73.90
N ALA A 9 -21.73 -17.39 -74.43
CA ALA A 9 -20.90 -18.37 -73.74
C ALA A 9 -19.45 -17.87 -73.55
N PHE A 10 -18.90 -17.20 -74.55
CA PHE A 10 -17.56 -16.58 -74.48
C PHE A 10 -17.53 -15.45 -73.44
N ALA A 11 -18.48 -14.51 -73.48
CA ALA A 11 -18.58 -13.44 -72.49
C ALA A 11 -18.74 -13.98 -71.06
N ALA A 12 -19.57 -15.00 -70.86
CA ALA A 12 -19.74 -15.67 -69.57
C ALA A 12 -18.44 -16.33 -69.07
N SER A 13 -17.64 -16.90 -69.98
CA SER A 13 -16.36 -17.53 -69.63
C SER A 13 -15.28 -16.51 -69.22
N VAL A 14 -15.21 -15.35 -69.89
CA VAL A 14 -14.30 -14.26 -69.51
C VAL A 14 -14.68 -13.68 -68.15
N LEU A 15 -15.98 -13.45 -67.90
CA LEU A 15 -16.47 -13.00 -66.60
C LEU A 15 -16.15 -14.01 -65.49
N THR A 16 -16.30 -15.31 -65.78
CA THR A 16 -15.95 -16.38 -64.83
C THR A 16 -14.44 -16.41 -64.55
N LEU A 17 -13.61 -16.21 -65.57
CA LEU A 17 -12.16 -16.16 -65.44
C LEU A 17 -11.72 -14.96 -64.59
N GLN A 18 -12.25 -13.77 -64.88
CA GLN A 18 -11.99 -12.56 -64.11
C GLN A 18 -12.42 -12.72 -62.65
N LYS A 19 -13.59 -13.31 -62.40
CA LYS A 19 -14.06 -13.60 -61.04
C LYS A 19 -13.12 -14.56 -60.30
N ARG A 20 -12.68 -15.64 -60.95
CA ARG A 20 -11.73 -16.60 -60.34
C ARG A 20 -10.35 -16.00 -60.08
N GLN A 21 -9.87 -15.14 -60.98
CA GLN A 21 -8.62 -14.41 -60.79
C GLN A 21 -8.70 -13.47 -59.59
N GLN A 22 -9.85 -12.80 -59.40
CA GLN A 22 -10.10 -11.97 -58.21
C GLN A 22 -10.16 -12.84 -56.94
N ASP A 23 -10.94 -13.92 -56.94
CA ASP A 23 -11.09 -14.81 -55.78
C ASP A 23 -9.75 -15.44 -55.33
N LEU A 24 -8.83 -15.68 -56.28
CA LEU A 24 -7.48 -16.17 -56.04
C LEU A 24 -6.56 -15.07 -55.49
N SER A 25 -6.65 -13.86 -56.04
CA SER A 25 -5.92 -12.68 -55.53
C SER A 25 -6.30 -12.39 -54.08
N ASP A 26 -7.59 -12.37 -53.78
CA ASP A 26 -8.11 -12.13 -52.43
C ASP A 26 -7.67 -13.23 -51.45
N ALA A 27 -7.63 -14.49 -51.90
CA ALA A 27 -7.14 -15.60 -51.10
C ALA A 27 -5.63 -15.48 -50.82
N ASN A 28 -4.84 -15.05 -51.81
CA ASN A 28 -3.41 -14.80 -51.63
C ASN A 28 -3.15 -13.65 -50.65
N GLU A 29 -3.94 -12.56 -50.74
CA GLU A 29 -3.83 -11.41 -49.83
C GLU A 29 -4.13 -11.81 -48.38
N ARG A 30 -5.20 -12.59 -48.16
CA ARG A 30 -5.56 -13.10 -46.82
C ARG A 30 -4.50 -14.05 -46.27
N LEU A 31 -3.94 -14.93 -47.10
CA LEU A 31 -2.84 -15.82 -46.70
C LEU A 31 -1.59 -15.04 -46.30
N THR A 32 -1.24 -14.00 -47.08
CA THR A 32 -0.06 -13.18 -46.82
C THR A 32 -0.22 -12.36 -45.54
N ASN A 33 -1.42 -11.82 -45.30
CA ASN A 33 -1.72 -11.00 -44.12
C ASN A 33 -2.09 -11.83 -42.87
N GLY A 34 -2.39 -13.12 -43.02
CA GLY A 34 -2.81 -14.01 -41.94
C GLY A 34 -4.17 -13.66 -41.30
N LYS A 35 -4.94 -12.78 -41.93
CA LYS A 35 -6.22 -12.28 -41.40
C LYS A 35 -7.38 -12.63 -42.32
N ARG A 36 -8.47 -13.12 -41.72
CA ARG A 36 -9.76 -13.32 -42.36
C ARG A 36 -10.46 -11.99 -42.65
N VAL A 37 -10.34 -11.02 -41.74
CA VAL A 37 -10.95 -9.68 -41.84
C VAL A 37 -9.83 -8.65 -41.91
N MET A 38 -9.66 -8.03 -43.09
CA MET A 38 -8.60 -7.04 -43.32
C MET A 38 -9.18 -5.62 -43.28
N GLN A 39 -10.38 -5.45 -43.82
CA GLN A 39 -11.11 -4.18 -43.84
C GLN A 39 -12.47 -4.35 -43.17
N ALA A 40 -13.03 -3.26 -42.61
CA ALA A 40 -14.35 -3.29 -41.99
C ALA A 40 -15.48 -3.67 -42.97
N SER A 41 -15.26 -3.48 -44.28
CA SER A 41 -16.16 -3.91 -45.34
C SER A 41 -16.22 -5.44 -45.53
N ASP A 42 -15.19 -6.20 -45.12
CA ASP A 42 -15.16 -7.65 -45.29
C ASP A 42 -16.16 -8.36 -44.38
N ASP A 43 -16.26 -7.89 -43.13
CA ASP A 43 -17.20 -8.36 -42.10
C ASP A 43 -17.33 -7.28 -41.01
N PRO A 44 -18.33 -6.39 -41.11
CA PRO A 44 -18.47 -5.26 -40.18
C PRO A 44 -18.74 -5.72 -38.74
N THR A 45 -19.33 -6.91 -38.55
CA THR A 45 -19.63 -7.44 -37.21
C THR A 45 -18.39 -7.98 -36.52
N ALA A 46 -17.54 -8.71 -37.26
CA ALA A 46 -16.28 -9.20 -36.74
C ALA A 46 -15.28 -8.07 -36.51
N ALA A 47 -15.19 -7.11 -37.44
CA ALA A 47 -14.37 -5.91 -37.26
C ALA A 47 -14.78 -5.14 -36.00
N ALA A 48 -16.09 -4.94 -35.76
CA ALA A 48 -16.57 -4.29 -34.54
C ALA A 48 -16.30 -5.08 -33.25
N ARG A 49 -16.23 -6.43 -33.30
CA ARG A 49 -15.83 -7.25 -32.15
C ARG A 49 -14.33 -7.12 -31.87
N ALA A 50 -13.52 -7.16 -32.91
CA ALA A 50 -12.08 -7.05 -32.80
C ALA A 50 -11.64 -5.67 -32.30
N GLU A 51 -12.26 -4.59 -32.79
CA GLU A 51 -11.99 -3.23 -32.30
C GLU A 51 -12.36 -3.07 -30.82
N ARG A 52 -13.49 -3.63 -30.37
CA ARG A 52 -13.84 -3.65 -28.95
C ARG A 52 -12.82 -4.42 -28.11
N ALA A 53 -12.37 -5.57 -28.61
CA ALA A 53 -11.33 -6.37 -27.95
C ALA A 53 -10.00 -5.60 -27.86
N ARG A 54 -9.57 -4.92 -28.93
CA ARG A 54 -8.37 -4.06 -28.93
C ARG A 54 -8.49 -2.91 -27.93
N ALA A 55 -9.64 -2.22 -27.90
CA ALA A 55 -9.89 -1.15 -26.94
C ALA A 55 -9.83 -1.66 -25.49
N LEU A 56 -10.33 -2.87 -25.23
CA LEU A 56 -10.23 -3.51 -23.93
C LEU A 56 -8.78 -3.88 -23.58
N MET A 57 -8.02 -4.43 -24.53
CA MET A 57 -6.59 -4.71 -24.35
C MET A 57 -5.78 -3.45 -23.98
N GLN A 58 -6.02 -2.34 -24.68
CA GLN A 58 -5.36 -1.06 -24.38
C GLN A 58 -5.68 -0.57 -22.96
N ARG A 59 -6.93 -0.76 -22.51
CA ARG A 59 -7.31 -0.46 -21.12
C ARG A 59 -6.60 -1.38 -20.13
N THR A 60 -6.53 -2.68 -20.39
CA THR A 60 -5.80 -3.63 -19.51
C THR A 60 -4.31 -3.31 -19.43
N ASP A 61 -3.68 -2.86 -20.52
CA ASP A 61 -2.27 -2.44 -20.51
C ASP A 61 -2.03 -1.16 -19.69
N ALA A 62 -3.00 -0.24 -19.67
CA ALA A 62 -2.95 0.91 -18.78
C ALA A 62 -3.11 0.50 -17.31
N THR A 63 -4.05 -0.40 -17.01
CA THR A 63 -4.24 -0.92 -15.65
C THR A 63 -3.03 -1.71 -15.16
N GLN A 64 -2.39 -2.54 -16.00
CA GLN A 64 -1.18 -3.28 -15.65
C GLN A 64 -0.04 -2.33 -15.23
N ARG A 65 0.22 -1.28 -16.02
CA ARG A 65 1.25 -0.28 -15.66
C ARG A 65 0.95 0.41 -14.33
N ALA A 66 -0.33 0.61 -14.02
CA ALA A 66 -0.74 1.20 -12.77
C ALA A 66 -0.61 0.24 -11.57
N LEU A 67 -0.90 -1.05 -11.78
CA LEU A 67 -0.62 -2.12 -10.81
C LEU A 67 0.88 -2.20 -10.51
N ASP A 68 1.73 -2.18 -11.54
CA ASP A 68 3.18 -2.23 -11.39
C ASP A 68 3.71 -1.03 -10.59
N ALA A 69 3.19 0.17 -10.87
CA ALA A 69 3.53 1.37 -10.12
C ALA A 69 3.12 1.29 -8.64
N SER A 70 1.89 0.82 -8.37
CA SER A 70 1.40 0.61 -7.01
C SER A 70 2.21 -0.47 -6.27
N ARG A 71 2.52 -1.60 -6.93
CA ARG A 71 3.36 -2.68 -6.36
C ARG A 71 4.73 -2.16 -5.95
N ASN A 72 5.38 -1.39 -6.82
CA ASN A 72 6.69 -0.81 -6.53
C ASN A 72 6.61 0.12 -5.31
N SER A 73 5.61 1.00 -5.25
CA SER A 73 5.41 1.89 -4.11
C SER A 73 5.15 1.13 -2.80
N MET A 74 4.25 0.14 -2.81
CA MET A 74 3.94 -0.66 -1.62
C MET A 74 5.13 -1.51 -1.17
N THR A 75 5.95 -2.02 -2.10
CA THR A 75 7.19 -2.74 -1.76
C THR A 75 8.20 -1.83 -1.08
N LEU A 76 8.37 -0.60 -1.56
CA LEU A 76 9.26 0.37 -0.93
C LEU A 76 8.73 0.84 0.44
N THR A 77 7.41 0.99 0.56
CA THR A 77 6.71 1.30 1.82
C THR A 77 6.97 0.20 2.83
N GLU A 78 6.78 -1.06 2.44
CA GLU A 78 7.00 -2.22 3.29
C GLU A 78 8.44 -2.30 3.79
N ALA A 79 9.41 -2.10 2.91
CA ALA A 79 10.82 -2.04 3.29
C ALA A 79 11.10 -0.91 4.29
N ALA A 80 10.52 0.28 4.08
CA ALA A 80 10.71 1.41 4.99
C ALA A 80 10.09 1.17 6.37
N LEU A 81 8.91 0.55 6.42
CA LEU A 81 8.26 0.19 7.67
C LEU A 81 9.04 -0.91 8.42
N SER A 82 9.62 -1.88 7.70
CA SER A 82 10.52 -2.88 8.29
C SER A 82 11.76 -2.21 8.90
N ASP A 83 12.45 -1.37 8.14
CA ASP A 83 13.64 -0.66 8.62
C ASP A 83 13.32 0.23 9.84
N GLY A 84 12.16 0.89 9.83
CA GLY A 84 11.68 1.67 10.97
C GLY A 84 11.43 0.81 12.22
N GLY A 85 10.83 -0.37 12.05
CA GLY A 85 10.62 -1.34 13.14
C GLY A 85 11.94 -1.82 13.75
N ASP A 86 12.94 -2.13 12.93
CA ASP A 86 14.26 -2.59 13.37
C ASP A 86 15.03 -1.50 14.12
N LEU A 87 14.94 -0.25 13.66
CA LEU A 87 15.52 0.91 14.35
C LEU A 87 14.85 1.15 15.72
N LEU A 88 13.53 1.02 15.82
CA LEU A 88 12.83 1.14 17.09
C LEU A 88 13.18 0.00 18.07
N GLN A 89 13.38 -1.22 17.56
CA GLN A 89 13.86 -2.32 18.38
C GLN A 89 15.25 -2.02 18.97
N GLN A 90 16.17 -1.47 18.17
CA GLN A 90 17.49 -1.05 18.66
C GLN A 90 17.38 0.06 19.72
N ALA A 91 16.53 1.07 19.49
CA ALA A 91 16.29 2.13 20.48
C ALA A 91 15.73 1.58 21.80
N ARG A 92 14.84 0.59 21.71
CA ARG A 92 14.26 -0.10 22.88
C ARG A 92 15.33 -0.84 23.69
N GLU A 93 16.24 -1.54 23.03
CA GLU A 93 17.35 -2.26 23.69
C GLU A 93 18.30 -1.30 24.40
N LEU A 94 18.67 -0.20 23.73
CA LEU A 94 19.48 0.87 24.32
C LEU A 94 18.78 1.50 25.53
N LEU A 95 17.49 1.82 25.40
CA LEU A 95 16.72 2.39 26.50
C LEU A 95 16.60 1.43 27.69
N ALA A 96 16.40 0.13 27.44
CA ALA A 96 16.39 -0.87 28.50
C ALA A 96 17.73 -0.91 29.25
N SER A 97 18.86 -0.78 28.54
CA SER A 97 20.18 -0.70 29.16
C SER A 97 20.35 0.55 30.04
N ALA A 98 19.75 1.68 29.66
CA ALA A 98 19.69 2.88 30.49
C ALA A 98 18.83 2.68 31.75
N GLY A 99 18.11 1.57 31.93
CA GLY A 99 17.48 1.23 33.21
C GLY A 99 18.47 0.82 34.31
N ASN A 100 19.74 0.55 33.98
CA ASN A 100 20.72 0.11 34.96
C ASN A 100 20.99 1.19 36.03
N ALA A 101 20.73 0.86 37.30
CA ALA A 101 20.89 1.78 38.42
C ALA A 101 22.36 2.18 38.69
N SER A 102 23.32 1.39 38.23
CA SER A 102 24.75 1.66 38.39
C SER A 102 25.32 2.62 37.32
N PHE A 103 24.55 2.97 36.30
CA PHE A 103 25.00 3.89 35.26
C PHE A 103 25.14 5.31 35.79
N THR A 104 26.29 5.91 35.47
CA THR A 104 26.61 7.32 35.66
C THR A 104 25.88 8.21 34.65
N ASP A 105 25.82 9.51 34.93
CA ASP A 105 25.26 10.51 34.00
C ASP A 105 25.99 10.54 32.64
N ALA A 106 27.30 10.22 32.64
CA ALA A 106 28.08 10.14 31.41
C ALA A 106 27.62 8.96 30.54
N GLU A 107 27.50 7.76 31.13
CA GLU A 107 27.04 6.57 30.42
C GLU A 107 25.61 6.73 29.90
N ARG A 108 24.72 7.36 30.67
CA ARG A 108 23.34 7.68 30.22
C ARG A 108 23.33 8.65 29.05
N ARG A 109 24.22 9.65 29.06
CA ARG A 109 24.39 10.60 27.95
C ARG A 109 24.88 9.89 26.69
N ASP A 110 25.77 8.91 26.82
CA ASP A 110 26.24 8.12 25.70
C ASP A 110 25.11 7.28 25.09
N VAL A 111 24.27 6.66 25.91
CA VAL A 111 23.05 5.99 25.43
C VAL A 111 22.13 6.98 24.71
N ALA A 112 21.91 8.17 25.27
CA ALA A 112 21.09 9.20 24.65
C ALA A 112 21.63 9.64 23.27
N ASN A 113 22.96 9.69 23.10
CA ASN A 113 23.59 10.01 21.82
C ASN A 113 23.37 8.89 20.78
N GLN A 114 23.42 7.62 21.20
CA GLN A 114 23.09 6.50 20.32
C GLN A 114 21.62 6.51 19.90
N ILE A 115 20.69 6.78 20.83
CA ILE A 115 19.27 6.94 20.50
C ILE A 115 19.05 8.15 19.58
N THR A 116 19.83 9.22 19.73
CA THR A 116 19.81 10.38 18.81
C THR A 116 20.19 9.97 17.39
N ALA A 117 21.20 9.11 17.22
CA ALA A 117 21.59 8.59 15.91
C ALA A 117 20.46 7.76 15.27
N ILE A 118 19.82 6.88 16.05
CA ILE A 118 18.67 6.08 15.59
C ILE A 118 17.51 6.98 15.18
N ARG A 119 17.19 8.00 15.99
CA ARG A 119 16.15 8.99 15.68
C ARG A 119 16.42 9.69 14.34
N ASN A 120 17.67 10.05 14.05
CA ASN A 120 18.05 10.67 12.78
C ASN A 120 17.96 9.68 11.60
N GLN A 121 18.31 8.41 11.81
CA GLN A 121 18.12 7.35 10.80
C GLN A 121 16.64 7.14 10.50
N LEU A 122 15.77 7.10 11.53
CA LEU A 122 14.32 7.03 11.37
C LEU A 122 13.76 8.20 10.57
N LEU A 123 14.28 9.41 10.77
CA LEU A 123 13.90 10.57 9.96
C LEU A 123 14.25 10.37 8.48
N GLY A 124 15.41 9.75 8.19
CA GLY A 124 15.79 9.36 6.83
C GLY A 124 14.86 8.30 6.24
N VAL A 125 14.43 7.32 7.03
CA VAL A 125 13.46 6.28 6.62
C VAL A 125 12.08 6.90 6.33
N ALA A 126 11.60 7.78 7.19
CA ALA A 126 10.32 8.49 7.01
C ALA A 126 10.34 9.41 5.77
N ASN A 127 11.52 9.93 5.40
CA ASN A 127 11.75 10.72 4.18
C ASN A 127 12.29 9.89 3.01
N ARG A 128 11.95 8.59 2.91
CA ARG A 128 12.39 7.76 1.79
C ARG A 128 11.79 8.23 0.47
N SER A 129 12.65 8.42 -0.54
CA SER A 129 12.24 8.79 -1.90
C SER A 129 11.63 7.60 -2.64
N ASP A 130 10.68 7.88 -3.52
CA ASP A 130 10.08 6.91 -4.45
C ASP A 130 10.94 6.62 -5.70
N GLY A 131 12.08 7.31 -5.86
CA GLY A 131 12.99 7.17 -7.01
C GLY A 131 12.59 7.98 -8.26
N THR A 132 11.45 8.66 -8.24
CA THR A 132 10.93 9.49 -9.35
C THR A 132 10.90 10.98 -9.03
N GLY A 133 11.47 11.38 -7.90
CA GLY A 133 11.51 12.76 -7.41
C GLY A 133 10.45 13.08 -6.36
N GLY A 134 9.64 12.08 -5.95
CA GLY A 134 8.71 12.17 -4.83
C GLY A 134 9.18 11.36 -3.61
N TYR A 135 8.27 11.22 -2.66
CA TYR A 135 8.47 10.55 -1.38
C TYR A 135 7.28 9.63 -1.08
N ILE A 136 7.58 8.45 -0.53
CA ILE A 136 6.59 7.38 -0.32
C ILE A 136 5.52 7.78 0.70
N PHE A 137 5.94 8.49 1.75
CA PHE A 137 5.09 8.92 2.86
C PHE A 137 4.60 10.37 2.72
N ALA A 138 4.58 10.94 1.51
CA ALA A 138 4.13 12.32 1.28
C ALA A 138 2.62 12.47 1.10
N GLY A 139 1.83 11.43 1.38
CA GLY A 139 0.37 11.47 1.26
C GLY A 139 -0.07 11.82 -0.16
N GLN A 140 -0.74 12.95 -0.38
CA GLN A 140 -1.16 13.39 -1.73
C GLN A 140 0.00 13.85 -2.65
N GLY A 141 1.25 13.70 -2.20
CA GLY A 141 2.46 13.99 -2.97
C GLY A 141 3.15 15.26 -2.50
N ALA A 142 4.48 15.22 -2.51
CA ALA A 142 5.33 16.37 -2.22
C ALA A 142 6.64 16.22 -3.01
N SER A 143 7.15 17.35 -3.53
CA SER A 143 8.48 17.46 -4.15
C SER A 143 9.57 17.83 -3.14
N GLN A 144 9.20 17.93 -1.86
CA GLN A 144 10.09 18.25 -0.74
C GLN A 144 9.92 17.17 0.34
N PRO A 145 10.94 16.95 1.20
CA PRO A 145 10.85 15.99 2.29
C PRO A 145 9.59 16.20 3.14
N PRO A 146 8.71 15.19 3.30
CA PRO A 146 7.45 15.33 4.04
C PRO A 146 7.63 15.53 5.55
N PHE A 147 8.75 15.11 6.12
CA PHE A 147 9.07 15.27 7.54
C PHE A 147 10.22 16.24 7.73
N ILE A 148 9.96 17.32 8.46
CA ILE A 148 10.96 18.36 8.76
C ILE A 148 11.16 18.44 10.27
N ASP A 149 12.43 18.39 10.68
CA ASP A 149 12.82 18.60 12.06
C ASP A 149 12.79 20.09 12.43
N ARG A 150 12.02 20.45 13.45
CA ARG A 150 11.83 21.83 13.91
C ARG A 150 12.03 21.94 15.43
N PRO A 151 12.24 23.15 15.96
CA PRO A 151 12.13 23.36 17.40
C PRO A 151 10.74 22.92 17.89
N GLY A 152 10.69 21.88 18.72
CA GLY A 152 9.43 21.24 19.16
C GLY A 152 9.17 19.85 18.59
N GLY A 153 10.05 19.33 17.71
CA GLY A 153 10.00 17.97 17.18
C GLY A 153 9.82 17.93 15.66
N VAL A 154 9.72 16.71 15.13
CA VAL A 154 9.50 16.48 13.69
C VAL A 154 8.04 16.72 13.34
N GLY A 155 7.81 17.64 12.41
CA GLY A 155 6.49 17.93 11.86
C GLY A 155 6.31 17.36 10.46
N TYR A 156 5.07 16.98 10.14
CA TYR A 156 4.66 16.64 8.77
C TYR A 156 4.27 17.91 8.01
N VAL A 157 4.86 18.12 6.84
CA VAL A 157 4.58 19.26 5.94
C VAL A 157 3.94 18.84 4.63
N GLY A 158 3.62 17.54 4.47
CA GLY A 158 2.84 17.05 3.35
C GLY A 158 1.35 17.30 3.50
N THR A 159 0.59 16.97 2.46
CA THR A 159 -0.88 16.93 2.54
C THR A 159 -1.31 15.50 2.89
N GLY A 160 -2.16 15.33 3.91
CA GLY A 160 -2.68 14.03 4.32
C GLY A 160 -3.53 13.36 3.22
N GLY A 161 -3.77 12.06 3.36
CA GLY A 161 -4.42 11.21 2.36
C GLY A 161 -3.44 10.46 1.46
N GLU A 162 -3.92 9.94 0.32
CA GLU A 162 -3.17 9.06 -0.57
C GLU A 162 -3.44 9.44 -2.02
N VAL A 163 -2.44 9.31 -2.90
CA VAL A 163 -2.65 9.32 -4.34
C VAL A 163 -3.09 7.93 -4.75
N ARG A 164 -4.18 7.85 -5.53
CA ARG A 164 -4.71 6.57 -6.03
C ARG A 164 -4.72 6.54 -7.53
N VAL A 165 -4.53 5.35 -8.09
CA VAL A 165 -4.76 5.12 -9.51
C VAL A 165 -6.25 5.33 -9.82
N ALA A 166 -6.53 6.06 -10.89
CA ALA A 166 -7.87 6.13 -11.47
C ALA A 166 -8.17 4.83 -12.25
N SER A 167 -8.61 3.81 -11.52
CA SER A 167 -9.02 2.51 -12.05
C SER A 167 -10.31 2.04 -11.39
N GLU A 168 -10.97 1.03 -11.97
CA GLU A 168 -12.15 0.38 -11.36
C GLU A 168 -11.84 -0.15 -9.95
N GLU A 169 -10.58 -0.47 -9.68
CA GLU A 169 -10.06 -0.76 -8.35
C GLU A 169 -9.03 0.30 -7.96
N PRO A 170 -9.35 1.27 -7.08
CA PRO A 170 -8.41 2.32 -6.71
C PRO A 170 -7.29 1.75 -5.83
N LEU A 171 -6.06 1.80 -6.32
CA LEU A 171 -4.86 1.30 -5.63
C LEU A 171 -4.00 2.50 -5.18
N PRO A 172 -3.46 2.49 -3.95
CA PRO A 172 -2.61 3.56 -3.45
C PRO A 172 -1.26 3.55 -4.15
N LEU A 173 -0.76 4.75 -4.45
CA LEU A 173 0.58 5.02 -4.95
C LEU A 173 1.47 5.64 -3.87
N THR A 174 0.88 6.06 -2.75
CA THR A 174 1.54 6.68 -1.61
C THR A 174 0.79 6.31 -0.33
N LEU A 175 1.43 6.50 0.82
CA LEU A 175 0.80 6.35 2.13
C LEU A 175 0.75 7.71 2.85
N ASP A 176 -0.26 7.89 3.69
CA ASP A 176 -0.32 9.05 4.58
C ASP A 176 0.75 8.93 5.67
N GLY A 177 1.82 9.72 5.53
CA GLY A 177 2.92 9.76 6.48
C GLY A 177 2.51 10.27 7.86
N GLN A 178 1.54 11.19 7.95
CA GLN A 178 1.05 11.70 9.24
C GLN A 178 0.36 10.59 10.03
N GLN A 179 -0.52 9.84 9.37
CA GLN A 179 -1.20 8.70 10.00
C GLN A 179 -0.21 7.60 10.38
N THR A 180 0.79 7.35 9.53
CA THR A 180 1.74 6.25 9.72
C THR A 180 2.75 6.52 10.83
N TRP A 181 3.34 7.71 10.88
CA TRP A 181 4.48 7.99 11.78
C TRP A 181 4.13 8.84 13.00
N LEU A 182 3.00 9.56 12.96
CA LEU A 182 2.67 10.60 13.94
C LEU A 182 1.39 10.36 14.76
N SER A 183 0.72 9.23 14.56
CA SER A 183 -0.64 8.98 15.09
C SER A 183 -0.76 7.70 15.92
N ALA A 184 0.31 7.29 16.60
CA ALA A 184 0.24 6.14 17.51
C ALA A 184 -0.58 6.50 18.77
N ASN A 185 -1.16 5.49 19.41
CA ASN A 185 -1.86 5.69 20.68
C ASN A 185 -0.86 5.86 21.83
N THR A 186 -1.10 6.84 22.69
CA THR A 186 -0.32 7.04 23.92
C THR A 186 -0.57 5.95 24.96
N GLY A 187 0.33 5.81 25.94
CA GLY A 187 0.06 4.98 27.10
C GLY A 187 -0.04 3.48 26.77
N ASN A 188 -0.92 2.77 27.46
CA ASN A 188 -1.19 1.35 27.22
C ASN A 188 -2.26 1.11 26.13
N GLY A 189 -2.62 2.16 25.36
CA GLY A 189 -3.69 2.14 24.36
C GLY A 189 -5.08 2.48 24.91
N VAL A 190 -5.26 2.50 26.23
CA VAL A 190 -6.52 2.92 26.89
C VAL A 190 -6.29 4.19 27.71
N PHE A 191 -5.20 4.24 28.47
CA PHE A 191 -4.81 5.40 29.25
C PHE A 191 -3.28 5.53 29.32
N VAL A 192 -2.82 6.74 29.63
CA VAL A 192 -1.42 7.08 29.83
C VAL A 192 -1.19 7.51 31.28
N THR A 193 -0.15 6.96 31.89
CA THR A 193 0.32 7.36 33.22
C THR A 193 1.57 8.23 33.11
N ARG A 194 1.68 9.24 33.98
CA ARG A 194 2.89 10.07 34.12
C ARG A 194 2.98 10.71 35.51
N PRO A 195 4.18 10.92 36.07
CA PRO A 195 4.33 11.82 37.20
C PRO A 195 4.08 13.26 36.76
N ILE A 196 3.49 14.06 37.63
CA ILE A 196 3.34 15.51 37.43
C ILE A 196 4.55 16.23 38.03
N ASN A 197 4.89 15.91 39.28
CA ASN A 197 5.98 16.55 40.02
C ASN A 197 6.82 15.58 40.87
N SER A 198 6.53 14.27 40.83
CA SER A 198 7.31 13.28 41.57
C SER A 198 8.68 13.02 40.95
N THR A 199 9.72 13.12 41.78
CA THR A 199 11.07 12.66 41.46
C THR A 199 11.53 11.51 42.36
N SER A 200 10.85 11.25 43.47
CA SER A 200 11.20 10.20 44.45
C SER A 200 10.45 8.86 44.23
N ALA A 201 9.40 8.88 43.42
CA ALA A 201 8.61 7.71 43.06
C ALA A 201 8.24 7.73 41.57
N TRP A 202 7.94 6.56 41.03
CA TRP A 202 7.54 6.36 39.65
C TRP A 202 6.25 5.54 39.58
N ILE A 203 5.46 5.79 38.54
CA ILE A 203 4.23 5.10 38.22
C ILE A 203 4.47 4.18 37.03
N ASP A 204 3.99 2.94 37.13
CA ASP A 204 4.05 2.00 36.02
C ASP A 204 3.09 2.39 34.88
N THR A 205 3.13 1.63 33.78
CA THR A 205 2.24 1.82 32.63
C THR A 205 0.77 1.65 32.97
N GLY A 206 0.46 0.92 34.06
CA GLY A 206 -0.88 0.54 34.43
C GLY A 206 -1.51 -0.51 33.52
N ARG A 207 -2.60 -1.11 34.00
CA ARG A 207 -3.40 -2.10 33.27
C ARG A 207 -4.89 -1.87 33.47
N VAL A 208 -5.69 -2.30 32.49
CA VAL A 208 -7.14 -2.38 32.63
C VAL A 208 -7.51 -3.68 33.32
N THR A 209 -8.19 -3.59 34.47
CA THR A 209 -8.70 -4.75 35.23
C THR A 209 -10.17 -5.03 34.92
N ASN A 210 -10.97 -4.00 34.66
CA ASN A 210 -12.37 -4.13 34.27
C ASN A 210 -12.76 -3.10 33.20
N PRO A 211 -12.84 -3.50 31.91
CA PRO A 211 -13.21 -2.60 30.81
C PRO A 211 -14.59 -1.95 30.95
N GLN A 212 -15.55 -2.60 31.64
CA GLN A 212 -16.91 -2.06 31.80
C GLN A 212 -16.99 -0.92 32.82
N ALA A 213 -15.99 -0.79 33.69
CA ALA A 213 -15.96 0.24 34.73
C ALA A 213 -15.24 1.53 34.28
N LEU A 214 -14.65 1.55 33.08
CA LEU A 214 -13.93 2.70 32.55
C LEU A 214 -14.90 3.87 32.32
N THR A 215 -14.53 5.05 32.83
CA THR A 215 -15.39 6.25 32.74
C THR A 215 -14.79 7.38 31.88
N GLY A 216 -13.56 7.25 31.40
CA GLY A 216 -12.95 8.15 30.41
C GLY A 216 -12.49 9.53 30.90
N GLY A 217 -12.40 9.76 32.22
CA GLY A 217 -11.89 11.01 32.80
C GLY A 217 -10.38 10.99 33.06
N THR A 218 -9.82 12.15 33.41
CA THR A 218 -8.44 12.28 33.88
C THR A 218 -8.41 12.14 35.39
N TYR A 219 -7.51 11.32 35.92
CA TYR A 219 -7.33 11.12 37.35
C TYR A 219 -6.00 11.67 37.82
N THR A 220 -6.00 12.27 39.01
CA THR A 220 -4.78 12.70 39.70
C THR A 220 -4.69 11.99 41.04
N ILE A 221 -3.58 11.29 41.26
CA ILE A 221 -3.25 10.65 42.54
C ILE A 221 -2.32 11.61 43.28
N GLU A 222 -2.77 12.16 44.39
CA GLU A 222 -2.00 13.10 45.21
C GLU A 222 -1.54 12.44 46.50
N PHE A 223 -0.24 12.53 46.80
CA PHE A 223 0.35 11.99 48.00
C PHE A 223 0.47 13.05 49.10
N THR A 224 0.16 12.65 50.33
CA THR A 224 0.33 13.46 51.53
C THR A 224 0.93 12.59 52.63
N GLU A 225 1.66 13.21 53.54
CA GLU A 225 2.16 12.55 54.74
C GLU A 225 1.42 13.10 55.97
N LEU A 226 0.70 12.23 56.70
CA LEU A 226 -0.09 12.62 57.88
C LEU A 226 0.75 12.66 59.16
N SER A 227 1.74 11.77 59.24
CA SER A 227 2.74 11.69 60.30
C SER A 227 4.00 11.04 59.72
N PRO A 228 5.18 11.16 60.36
CA PRO A 228 6.43 10.62 59.83
C PRO A 228 6.31 9.15 59.42
N GLY A 229 6.47 8.87 58.12
CA GLY A 229 6.35 7.54 57.52
C GLY A 229 4.94 7.07 57.18
N GLN A 230 3.90 7.80 57.60
CA GLN A 230 2.50 7.48 57.25
C GLN A 230 2.10 8.22 55.97
N LYS A 231 2.35 7.55 54.84
CA LYS A 231 1.99 8.03 53.50
C LYS A 231 0.55 7.66 53.18
N VAL A 232 -0.21 8.66 52.75
CA VAL A 232 -1.59 8.49 52.26
C VAL A 232 -1.73 9.09 50.87
N TYR A 233 -2.74 8.67 50.13
CA TYR A 233 -3.07 9.26 48.85
C TYR A 233 -4.55 9.61 48.75
N SER A 234 -4.86 10.61 47.93
CA SER A 234 -6.22 10.97 47.53
C SER A 234 -6.31 10.92 46.01
N ILE A 235 -7.49 10.62 45.50
CA ILE A 235 -7.73 10.58 44.05
C ILE A 235 -8.72 11.67 43.67
N LEU A 236 -8.34 12.46 42.68
CA LEU A 236 -9.19 13.42 42.02
C LEU A 236 -9.55 12.88 40.63
N LYS A 237 -10.78 13.13 40.19
CA LYS A 237 -11.26 12.89 38.83
C LYS A 237 -11.67 14.22 38.23
N ASP A 238 -11.03 14.61 37.14
CA ASP A 238 -11.24 15.89 36.45
C ASP A 238 -11.13 17.10 37.41
N GLY A 239 -10.19 17.02 38.36
CA GLY A 239 -9.96 18.04 39.39
C GLY A 239 -10.94 18.01 40.57
N VAL A 240 -11.89 17.06 40.60
CA VAL A 240 -12.88 16.92 41.68
C VAL A 240 -12.51 15.72 42.56
N ALA A 241 -12.55 15.89 43.88
CA ALA A 241 -12.28 14.81 44.82
C ALA A 241 -13.23 13.62 44.60
N THR A 242 -12.66 12.41 44.53
CA THR A 242 -13.44 11.16 44.50
C THR A 242 -13.76 10.69 45.92
N GLY A 243 -14.39 9.52 46.06
CA GLY A 243 -14.59 8.87 47.36
C GLY A 243 -13.30 8.36 48.02
N VAL A 244 -12.16 8.40 47.32
CA VAL A 244 -10.86 7.99 47.87
C VAL A 244 -10.12 9.22 48.39
N PHE A 245 -10.12 9.39 49.71
CA PHE A 245 -9.50 10.51 50.42
C PHE A 245 -8.60 9.98 51.54
N GLN A 246 -7.33 10.41 51.54
CA GLN A 246 -6.31 10.01 52.52
C GLN A 246 -6.25 8.49 52.78
N ALA A 247 -6.39 7.70 51.71
CA ALA A 247 -6.27 6.24 51.79
C ALA A 247 -4.81 5.84 52.12
N PRO A 248 -4.58 4.86 53.00
CA PRO A 248 -3.24 4.38 53.31
C PRO A 248 -2.50 3.88 52.05
N PHE A 249 -1.26 4.33 51.85
CA PHE A 249 -0.43 3.84 50.75
C PHE A 249 0.33 2.56 51.16
N ASP A 250 0.21 1.52 50.33
CA ASP A 250 0.96 0.27 50.43
C ASP A 250 1.71 0.05 49.10
N PRO A 251 3.05 0.14 49.07
CA PRO A 251 3.83 0.03 47.83
C PRO A 251 3.77 -1.37 47.19
N THR A 252 3.24 -2.38 47.90
CA THR A 252 3.07 -3.73 47.37
C THR A 252 1.73 -3.95 46.68
N LYS A 253 0.79 -3.02 46.84
CA LYS A 253 -0.57 -3.10 46.29
C LYS A 253 -0.75 -2.12 45.14
N ALA A 254 -1.51 -2.56 44.14
CA ALA A 254 -1.96 -1.68 43.08
C ALA A 254 -3.03 -0.72 43.61
N ILE A 255 -3.02 0.51 43.10
CA ILE A 255 -4.10 1.47 43.28
C ILE A 255 -5.13 1.20 42.19
N GLU A 256 -6.35 0.87 42.59
CA GLU A 256 -7.46 0.57 41.69
C GLU A 256 -8.40 1.77 41.55
N ILE A 257 -8.73 2.13 40.31
CA ILE A 257 -9.51 3.32 39.97
C ILE A 257 -10.38 3.00 38.76
N ASP A 258 -11.71 2.96 38.92
CA ASP A 258 -12.69 2.83 37.81
C ASP A 258 -12.29 1.77 36.74
N GLY A 259 -11.92 0.56 37.19
CA GLY A 259 -11.52 -0.54 36.31
C GLY A 259 -10.08 -0.49 35.77
N MET A 260 -9.28 0.44 36.26
CA MET A 260 -7.84 0.55 36.03
C MET A 260 -7.07 0.15 37.28
N ALA A 261 -5.85 -0.35 37.11
CA ALA A 261 -4.91 -0.59 38.20
C ALA A 261 -3.53 -0.04 37.83
N VAL A 262 -2.92 0.72 38.75
CA VAL A 262 -1.57 1.26 38.62
C VAL A 262 -0.74 0.92 39.84
N ASN A 263 0.57 0.73 39.64
CA ASN A 263 1.52 0.50 40.71
C ASN A 263 2.43 1.72 40.83
N ILE A 264 2.57 2.23 42.06
CA ILE A 264 3.52 3.31 42.38
C ILE A 264 4.65 2.71 43.21
N SER A 265 5.88 2.94 42.76
CA SER A 265 7.09 2.39 43.35
C SER A 265 8.08 3.50 43.68
N GLY A 266 8.98 3.22 44.62
CA GLY A 266 9.84 4.25 45.22
C GLY A 266 9.22 4.82 46.50
N SER A 267 9.58 6.06 46.85
CA SER A 267 9.18 6.66 48.11
C SER A 267 8.49 8.01 47.86
N PRO A 268 7.18 8.02 47.53
CA PRO A 268 6.47 9.25 47.18
C PRO A 268 6.47 10.24 48.35
N SER A 269 6.87 11.47 48.12
CA SER A 269 6.93 12.52 49.14
C SER A 269 5.59 13.24 49.28
N SER A 270 5.35 13.93 50.39
CA SER A 270 4.17 14.78 50.53
C SER A 270 4.18 15.86 49.45
N GLY A 271 3.08 16.00 48.70
CA GLY A 271 2.97 16.88 47.54
C GLY A 271 3.29 16.23 46.20
N ASP A 272 3.81 14.99 46.16
CA ASP A 272 3.98 14.25 44.91
C ASP A 272 2.62 13.91 44.31
N SER A 273 2.52 14.01 42.99
CA SER A 273 1.30 13.72 42.25
C SER A 273 1.57 13.01 40.93
N PHE A 274 0.64 12.15 40.55
CA PHE A 274 0.67 11.35 39.34
C PHE A 274 -0.65 11.49 38.59
N GLU A 275 -0.57 11.49 37.27
CA GLU A 275 -1.71 11.60 36.39
C GLU A 275 -1.97 10.30 35.65
N ILE A 276 -3.25 9.99 35.48
CA ILE A 276 -3.79 8.98 34.59
C ILE A 276 -4.74 9.70 33.63
N ALA A 277 -4.35 9.85 32.37
CA ALA A 277 -5.17 10.51 31.36
C ALA A 277 -5.64 9.49 30.31
N PRO A 278 -6.79 9.71 29.63
CA PRO A 278 -7.21 8.89 28.50
C PRO A 278 -6.13 8.82 27.42
N SER A 279 -6.06 7.70 26.71
CA SER A 279 -5.15 7.55 25.58
C SER A 279 -5.62 8.38 24.39
N GLU A 280 -4.70 9.10 23.77
CA GLU A 280 -4.92 9.86 22.54
C GLU A 280 -4.06 9.33 21.38
N PRO A 281 -4.54 9.42 20.12
CA PRO A 281 -3.81 9.00 18.92
C PRO A 281 -2.86 10.09 18.41
N ASN A 282 -2.04 10.67 19.29
CA ASN A 282 -1.14 11.78 18.98
C ASN A 282 0.33 11.51 19.32
N LEU A 283 0.67 10.26 19.67
CA LEU A 283 2.04 9.88 19.94
C LEU A 283 2.80 9.76 18.62
N THR A 284 3.82 10.60 18.45
CA THR A 284 4.72 10.50 17.30
C THR A 284 5.94 9.65 17.61
N VAL A 285 6.47 8.95 16.58
CA VAL A 285 7.72 8.20 16.70
C VAL A 285 8.87 9.06 17.22
N PHE A 286 8.92 10.31 16.77
CA PHE A 286 10.01 11.23 17.10
C PHE A 286 9.88 11.76 18.51
N GLN A 287 8.66 12.11 18.97
CA GLN A 287 8.44 12.54 20.36
C GLN A 287 8.76 11.43 21.36
N ALA A 288 8.42 10.17 21.05
CA ALA A 288 8.76 9.03 21.91
C ALA A 288 10.28 8.95 22.17
N LEU A 289 11.09 9.14 21.12
CA LEU A 289 12.55 9.15 21.23
C LEU A 289 13.09 10.47 21.81
N ASP A 290 12.56 11.61 21.40
CA ASP A 290 13.02 12.94 21.83
C ASP A 290 12.86 13.15 23.32
N LYS A 291 11.73 12.69 23.88
CA LYS A 291 11.51 12.70 25.32
C LYS A 291 12.57 11.89 26.05
N VAL A 292 12.83 10.65 25.60
CA VAL A 292 13.86 9.79 26.19
C VAL A 292 15.25 10.44 26.10
N ILE A 293 15.60 10.99 24.94
CA ILE A 293 16.89 11.66 24.72
C ILE A 293 17.06 12.84 25.67
N ALA A 294 16.03 13.70 25.81
CA ALA A 294 16.07 14.86 26.68
C ALA A 294 16.22 14.47 28.16
N GLU A 295 15.44 13.48 28.61
CA GLU A 295 15.44 13.02 29.99
C GLU A 295 16.78 12.34 30.35
N LEU A 296 17.35 11.50 29.46
CA LEU A 296 18.64 10.83 29.69
C LEU A 296 19.84 11.80 29.67
N LYS A 297 19.73 12.95 28.99
CA LYS A 297 20.77 13.98 28.97
C LYS A 297 20.75 14.88 30.21
N THR A 298 19.65 14.87 30.97
CA THR A 298 19.50 15.69 32.17
C THR A 298 20.36 15.10 33.31
N PRO A 299 21.32 15.85 33.87
CA PRO A 299 22.23 15.34 34.90
C PRO A 299 21.55 15.24 36.28
N ASN A 300 22.15 14.47 37.18
CA ASN A 300 21.78 14.34 38.60
C ASN A 300 20.32 13.91 38.84
N ARG A 301 19.77 13.07 37.96
CA ARG A 301 18.42 12.52 38.15
C ARG A 301 18.42 11.44 39.21
N SER A 302 17.33 11.35 39.97
CA SER A 302 17.12 10.24 40.89
C SER A 302 16.92 8.92 40.12
N ASN A 303 17.21 7.79 40.77
CA ASN A 303 16.93 6.47 40.21
C ASN A 303 15.44 6.28 39.87
N ALA A 304 14.52 6.85 40.66
CA ALA A 304 13.08 6.78 40.36
C ALA A 304 12.72 7.56 39.09
N ALA A 305 13.28 8.77 38.90
CA ALA A 305 13.02 9.59 37.71
C ALA A 305 13.63 8.95 36.44
N VAL A 306 14.77 8.27 36.56
CA VAL A 306 15.35 7.46 35.48
C VAL A 306 14.45 6.26 35.16
N THR A 307 14.03 5.50 36.17
CA THR A 307 13.14 4.34 35.98
C THR A 307 11.83 4.76 35.31
N GLN A 308 11.24 5.89 35.70
CA GLN A 308 10.07 6.43 35.02
C GLN A 308 10.33 6.71 33.53
N THR A 309 11.48 7.31 33.21
CA THR A 309 11.88 7.63 31.82
C THR A 309 11.96 6.36 30.99
N VAL A 310 12.61 5.32 31.54
CA VAL A 310 12.78 4.03 30.88
C VAL A 310 11.43 3.33 30.70
N GLN A 311 10.61 3.24 31.75
CA GLN A 311 9.29 2.58 31.67
C GLN A 311 8.35 3.30 30.68
N SER A 312 8.27 4.63 30.77
CA SER A 312 7.42 5.42 29.85
C SER A 312 7.95 5.35 28.42
N GLY A 313 9.26 5.47 28.23
CA GLY A 313 9.87 5.43 26.91
C GLY A 313 9.78 4.05 26.26
N LEU A 314 9.95 2.96 27.01
CA LEU A 314 9.76 1.60 26.48
C LEU A 314 8.30 1.39 26.04
N ARG A 315 7.34 1.80 26.87
CA ARG A 315 5.93 1.78 26.53
C ARG A 315 5.63 2.59 25.26
N ASP A 316 6.11 3.83 25.21
CA ASP A 316 5.83 4.74 24.09
C ASP A 316 6.50 4.21 22.79
N ILE A 317 7.72 3.66 22.85
CA ILE A 317 8.39 2.99 21.72
C ILE A 317 7.60 1.74 21.29
N ASP A 318 7.15 0.90 22.23
CA ASP A 318 6.37 -0.30 21.93
C ASP A 318 5.02 0.06 21.27
N SER A 319 4.34 1.11 21.74
CA SER A 319 3.10 1.61 21.13
C SER A 319 3.32 2.09 19.69
N VAL A 320 4.39 2.85 19.43
CA VAL A 320 4.73 3.27 18.06
C VAL A 320 5.14 2.09 17.19
N ARG A 321 5.91 1.13 17.72
CA ARG A 321 6.33 -0.07 16.97
C ARG A 321 5.12 -0.91 16.55
N ASN A 322 4.14 -1.09 17.45
CA ASN A 322 2.90 -1.80 17.15
C ASN A 322 2.06 -1.06 16.09
N HIS A 323 2.05 0.27 16.15
CA HIS A 323 1.38 1.09 15.14
C HIS A 323 2.02 0.93 13.74
N LEU A 324 3.35 1.01 13.66
CA LEU A 324 4.09 0.76 12.41
C LEU A 324 3.90 -0.68 11.91
N GLN A 325 3.87 -1.67 12.81
CA GLN A 325 3.59 -3.06 12.44
C GLN A 325 2.16 -3.24 11.88
N SER A 326 1.20 -2.46 12.37
CA SER A 326 -0.17 -2.44 11.83
C SER A 326 -0.19 -1.83 10.43
N ALA A 327 0.48 -0.70 10.22
CA ALA A 327 0.66 -0.09 8.90
C ALA A 327 1.36 -1.04 7.90
N ARG A 328 2.36 -1.76 8.38
CA ARG A 328 3.10 -2.80 7.64
C ARG A 328 2.17 -3.93 7.20
N SER A 329 1.32 -4.40 8.10
CA SER A 329 0.33 -5.44 7.83
C SER A 329 -0.71 -5.00 6.80
N MET A 330 -1.17 -3.74 6.87
CA MET A 330 -2.06 -3.16 5.85
C MET A 330 -1.37 -3.05 4.48
N THR A 331 -0.09 -2.69 4.45
CA THR A 331 0.71 -2.65 3.21
C THR A 331 0.85 -4.05 2.60
N GLY A 332 1.06 -5.08 3.42
CA GLY A 332 1.08 -6.48 2.98
C GLY A 332 -0.26 -6.96 2.42
N GLU A 333 -1.38 -6.57 3.03
CA GLU A 333 -2.72 -6.84 2.51
C GLU A 333 -2.93 -6.18 1.13
N MET A 334 -2.46 -4.94 0.99
CA MET A 334 -2.50 -4.21 -0.27
C MET A 334 -1.69 -4.90 -1.37
N LEU A 335 -0.50 -5.43 -1.06
CA LEU A 335 0.30 -6.23 -1.99
C LEU A 335 -0.44 -7.48 -2.46
N ASN A 336 -1.08 -8.22 -1.56
CA ASN A 336 -1.90 -9.38 -1.92
C ASN A 336 -3.08 -9.01 -2.82
N ARG A 337 -3.71 -7.85 -2.58
CA ARG A 337 -4.77 -7.33 -3.44
C ARG A 337 -4.25 -6.98 -4.83
N ILE A 338 -3.07 -6.36 -4.93
CA ILE A 338 -2.40 -6.05 -6.20
C ILE A 338 -2.11 -7.34 -6.98
N ASP A 339 -1.59 -8.37 -6.33
CA ASP A 339 -1.31 -9.67 -6.96
C ASP A 339 -2.60 -10.31 -7.51
N GLY A 340 -3.69 -10.28 -6.72
CA GLY A 340 -4.99 -10.76 -7.18
C GLY A 340 -5.57 -9.95 -8.35
N ALA A 341 -5.39 -8.63 -8.34
CA ALA A 341 -5.83 -7.75 -9.42
C ALA A 341 -5.02 -7.96 -10.71
N GLU A 342 -3.70 -8.20 -10.59
CA GLU A 342 -2.86 -8.54 -11.74
C GLU A 342 -3.32 -9.80 -12.45
N VAL A 343 -3.61 -10.87 -11.71
CA VAL A 343 -4.13 -12.12 -12.30
C VAL A 343 -5.41 -11.85 -13.10
N ARG A 344 -6.36 -11.08 -12.53
CA ARG A 344 -7.61 -10.72 -13.23
C ARG A 344 -7.35 -9.90 -14.51
N VAL A 345 -6.40 -8.97 -14.46
CA VAL A 345 -6.04 -8.14 -15.62
C VAL A 345 -5.38 -8.99 -16.71
N GLN A 346 -4.52 -9.94 -16.34
CA GLN A 346 -3.89 -10.88 -17.28
C GLN A 346 -4.93 -11.79 -17.94
N ASP A 347 -5.89 -12.33 -17.18
CA ASP A 347 -6.98 -13.14 -17.71
C ASP A 347 -7.87 -12.34 -18.68
N LEU A 348 -8.21 -11.11 -18.33
CA LEU A 348 -9.01 -10.22 -19.18
C LEU A 348 -8.28 -9.86 -20.48
N LYS A 349 -6.96 -9.66 -20.40
CA LYS A 349 -6.12 -9.42 -21.57
C LYS A 349 -6.09 -10.65 -22.48
N LEU A 350 -5.89 -11.85 -21.93
CA LEU A 350 -5.92 -13.11 -22.68
C LEU A 350 -7.29 -13.36 -23.33
N PHE A 351 -8.38 -13.14 -22.60
CA PHE A 351 -9.73 -13.24 -23.13
C PHE A 351 -9.96 -12.28 -24.31
N SER A 352 -9.47 -11.05 -24.19
CA SER A 352 -9.58 -10.04 -25.24
C SER A 352 -8.73 -10.40 -26.47
N GLU A 353 -7.51 -10.90 -26.26
CA GLU A 353 -6.63 -11.42 -27.31
C GLU A 353 -7.31 -12.55 -28.10
N ASN A 354 -7.89 -13.52 -27.39
CA ASN A 354 -8.62 -14.65 -27.99
C ASN A 354 -9.87 -14.16 -28.76
N THR A 355 -10.59 -13.18 -28.22
CA THR A 355 -11.77 -12.59 -28.88
C THR A 355 -11.38 -11.85 -30.16
N ARG A 356 -10.26 -11.10 -30.14
CA ARG A 356 -9.70 -10.45 -31.33
C ARG A 356 -9.28 -11.48 -32.37
N SER A 357 -8.54 -12.51 -31.95
CA SER A 357 -8.05 -13.58 -32.81
C SER A 357 -9.20 -14.32 -33.48
N ALA A 358 -10.21 -14.76 -32.72
CA ALA A 358 -11.39 -15.43 -33.26
C ALA A 358 -12.20 -14.55 -34.24
N ALA A 359 -12.10 -13.22 -34.13
CA ALA A 359 -12.78 -12.29 -35.02
C ALA A 359 -11.99 -12.01 -36.30
N GLU A 360 -10.67 -11.84 -36.23
CA GLU A 360 -9.85 -11.35 -37.35
C GLU A 360 -8.92 -12.40 -37.97
N ASP A 361 -8.42 -13.36 -37.20
CA ASP A 361 -7.33 -14.21 -37.64
C ASP A 361 -7.84 -15.30 -38.60
N LEU A 362 -6.97 -15.66 -39.54
CA LEU A 362 -7.25 -16.66 -40.54
C LEU A 362 -6.85 -18.05 -40.05
N ASP A 363 -7.73 -19.04 -40.21
CA ASP A 363 -7.33 -20.45 -40.15
C ASP A 363 -6.45 -20.77 -41.35
N MET A 364 -5.13 -20.77 -41.14
CA MET A 364 -4.14 -20.95 -42.19
C MET A 364 -4.26 -22.32 -42.88
N ILE A 365 -4.63 -23.37 -42.14
CA ILE A 365 -4.73 -24.73 -42.69
C ILE A 365 -5.88 -24.79 -43.68
N LYS A 366 -7.05 -24.28 -43.28
CA LYS A 366 -8.21 -24.19 -44.16
C LYS A 366 -7.95 -23.24 -45.34
N ALA A 367 -7.33 -22.10 -45.08
CA ALA A 367 -7.05 -21.10 -46.10
C ALA A 367 -6.09 -21.59 -47.19
N ILE A 368 -5.04 -22.34 -46.83
CA ILE A 368 -4.12 -22.96 -47.80
C ILE A 368 -4.88 -23.96 -48.67
N SER A 369 -5.73 -24.79 -48.05
CA SER A 369 -6.55 -25.77 -48.78
C SER A 369 -7.52 -25.09 -49.76
N ASP A 370 -8.20 -24.02 -49.31
CA ASP A 370 -9.11 -23.23 -50.15
C ASP A 370 -8.37 -22.51 -51.28
N PHE A 371 -7.16 -22.00 -51.02
CA PHE A 371 -6.31 -21.37 -52.02
C PHE A 371 -5.90 -22.36 -53.12
N GLN A 372 -5.43 -23.55 -52.75
CA GLN A 372 -5.07 -24.60 -53.72
C GLN A 372 -6.27 -25.03 -54.57
N ASN A 373 -7.46 -25.15 -53.96
CA ASN A 373 -8.70 -25.44 -54.67
C ASN A 373 -9.06 -24.33 -55.68
N LYS A 374 -8.92 -23.05 -55.28
CA LYS A 374 -9.15 -21.90 -56.16
C LYS A 374 -8.15 -21.83 -57.30
N GLU A 375 -6.87 -22.08 -57.02
CA GLU A 375 -5.79 -22.13 -58.02
C GLU A 375 -6.07 -23.20 -59.07
N THR A 376 -6.38 -24.42 -58.61
CA THR A 376 -6.73 -25.56 -59.49
C THR A 376 -7.97 -25.23 -60.33
N GLY A 377 -9.00 -24.64 -59.72
CA GLY A 377 -10.21 -24.22 -60.44
C GLY A 377 -9.97 -23.11 -61.46
N TYR A 378 -9.05 -22.18 -61.18
CA TYR A 378 -8.63 -21.15 -62.12
C TYR A 378 -7.87 -21.74 -63.32
N GLN A 379 -6.95 -22.66 -63.08
CA GLN A 379 -6.24 -23.40 -64.14
C GLN A 379 -7.21 -24.20 -65.03
N ALA A 380 -8.19 -24.90 -64.43
CA ALA A 380 -9.22 -25.62 -65.18
C ALA A 380 -10.11 -24.68 -66.02
N ALA A 381 -10.44 -23.49 -65.50
CA ALA A 381 -11.18 -22.48 -66.24
C ALA A 381 -10.38 -21.91 -67.43
N LEU A 382 -9.08 -21.66 -67.25
CA LEU A 382 -8.17 -21.27 -68.35
C LEU A 382 -8.12 -22.33 -69.45
N GLN A 383 -8.02 -23.61 -69.08
CA GLN A 383 -8.04 -24.71 -70.03
C GLN A 383 -9.37 -24.78 -70.80
N THR A 384 -10.50 -24.66 -70.10
CA THR A 384 -11.83 -24.65 -70.71
C THR A 384 -12.01 -23.47 -71.67
N TYR A 385 -11.57 -22.28 -71.25
CA TYR A 385 -11.55 -21.08 -72.10
C TYR A 385 -10.70 -21.28 -73.36
N SER A 386 -9.50 -21.86 -73.23
CA SER A 386 -8.61 -22.16 -74.36
C SER A 386 -9.23 -23.18 -75.34
N SER A 387 -10.02 -24.14 -74.83
CA SER A 387 -10.72 -25.14 -75.63
C SER A 387 -11.91 -24.53 -76.37
N MET A 388 -12.67 -23.63 -75.74
CA MET A 388 -13.76 -22.90 -76.39
C MET A 388 -13.25 -21.92 -77.45
N GLN A 389 -12.14 -21.23 -77.20
CA GLN A 389 -11.49 -20.39 -78.22
C GLN A 389 -11.05 -21.22 -79.44
N ARG A 390 -10.49 -22.41 -79.22
CA ARG A 390 -10.14 -23.34 -80.30
C ARG A 390 -11.36 -23.81 -81.09
N MET A 391 -12.44 -24.23 -80.42
CA MET A 391 -13.68 -24.66 -81.10
C MET A 391 -14.32 -23.52 -81.91
N SER A 392 -14.36 -22.30 -81.37
CA SER A 392 -14.86 -21.12 -82.09
C SER A 392 -14.06 -20.81 -83.35
N LEU A 393 -12.73 -21.03 -83.34
CA LEU A 393 -11.87 -20.87 -84.50
C LEU A 393 -12.09 -21.97 -85.55
N PHE A 394 -12.32 -23.21 -85.12
CA PHE A 394 -12.66 -24.32 -86.03
C PHE A 394 -14.03 -24.14 -86.70
N ASP A 395 -15.04 -23.63 -85.98
CA ASP A 395 -16.34 -23.30 -86.55
C ASP A 395 -16.29 -22.06 -87.48
N TYR A 396 -15.37 -21.13 -87.24
CA TYR A 396 -15.11 -19.98 -88.12
C TYR A 396 -14.43 -20.37 -89.44
N ILE A 397 -13.66 -21.46 -89.44
CA ILE A 397 -12.97 -21.99 -90.64
C ILE A 397 -13.86 -22.96 -91.45
N LYS A 398 -14.90 -23.54 -90.82
CA LYS A 398 -15.84 -24.49 -91.47
C LYS A 398 -17.12 -23.85 -92.02
N ALA A 399 -17.37 -22.56 -91.75
CA ALA A 399 -18.44 -21.75 -92.33
C ALA A 399 -17.87 -20.82 -93.39
#